data_AF-D3BPK1-F1
#
_entry.id   AF-D3BPK1-F1
#
_cell.length_a   1.000
_cell.length_b   1.000
_cell.length_c   1.000
_cell.angle_alpha   90.00
_cell.angle_beta   90.00
_cell.angle_gamma   90.00
#
_symmetry.space_group_name_H-M   'P 1'
#
loop_
_entity.id
_entity.type
_entity.pdbx_description
1 polymer ?
#
loop_
_entity_poly.entity_id
_entity_poly.type
_entity_poly.pdbx_seq_one_letter_code
_entity_poly.pdbx_strand_id
1 'polypeptide(L)'
;MHGNVPDDIDYINDTPTVQEYKKLKRVMKIMTKFYEGGSATKLQQAEFFEAELKKVTDDEDMIKAQLESLAKFPLHPKRREYEIELNEEREKLVGMKTKFAAKSKEYRDLYVWSNGIVDVTKWLEAGLDDYCVNHLKMDLKITVVPPEQLTREQYTYYKSGLDEITYNLQESQDFFSASLDGRLRQYHNIEKDLIEAQIEVMSKFNTELPRQQHVISELEADLDYVKKNMVEDPAAINKRKKMLEMHSDFFKVLRWYKDKMKVLGDEYGIVETDTRTEEEKLKTAMSTQVEFMANLTPENTPELEELKKMNLH
;
A
#
# COMPACT_ATOMS: atom_id res chain seq x y z
N MET A 1 6.35 4.13 21.19
CA MET A 1 6.46 2.78 21.79
C MET A 1 6.01 1.82 20.71
N HIS A 2 6.93 1.09 20.09
CA HIS A 2 6.59 0.25 18.95
C HIS A 2 5.81 -0.98 19.41
N GLY A 3 4.77 -1.33 18.63
CA GLY A 3 3.96 -2.52 18.85
C GLY A 3 4.85 -3.74 18.93
N ASN A 4 4.94 -4.32 20.12
CA ASN A 4 5.41 -5.68 20.28
C ASN A 4 4.60 -6.55 19.31
N VAL A 5 5.29 -7.42 18.56
CA VAL A 5 4.65 -8.57 17.93
C VAL A 5 3.79 -9.20 19.03
N PRO A 6 2.47 -9.38 18.84
CA PRO A 6 1.64 -9.97 19.89
C PRO A 6 2.27 -11.30 20.30
N ASP A 7 2.61 -11.44 21.58
CA ASP A 7 3.10 -12.70 22.15
C ASP A 7 2.09 -13.86 21.93
N ASP A 8 0.84 -13.51 21.58
CA ASP A 8 -0.30 -14.39 21.28
C ASP A 8 -0.42 -14.84 19.81
N ILE A 9 0.60 -14.66 18.96
CA ILE A 9 0.62 -15.41 17.68
C ILE A 9 0.92 -16.87 18.00
N ASP A 10 -0.13 -17.66 18.23
CA ASP A 10 -0.12 -19.12 18.43
C ASP A 10 1.03 -19.76 17.62
N TYR A 11 2.02 -20.31 18.32
CA TYR A 11 3.13 -21.03 17.71
C TYR A 11 2.60 -22.11 16.77
N ILE A 12 3.14 -22.22 15.56
CA ILE A 12 3.07 -23.49 14.84
C ILE A 12 3.90 -24.45 15.70
N ASN A 13 3.30 -25.56 16.15
CA ASN A 13 4.05 -26.61 16.83
C ASN A 13 5.29 -26.98 15.99
N ASP A 14 6.44 -27.27 16.63
CA ASP A 14 7.72 -27.57 15.97
C ASP A 14 7.61 -28.57 14.80
N THR A 15 6.57 -29.40 14.80
CA THR A 15 6.09 -30.13 13.62
C THR A 15 4.59 -29.87 13.40
N PRO A 16 4.16 -29.23 12.28
CA PRO A 16 2.76 -29.05 11.98
C PRO A 16 2.09 -30.39 11.68
N THR A 17 0.83 -30.53 12.03
CA THR A 17 -0.03 -31.64 11.59
C THR A 17 -0.28 -31.57 10.07
N VAL A 18 -0.71 -32.68 9.47
CA VAL A 18 -1.11 -32.70 8.05
C VAL A 18 -2.22 -31.69 7.74
N GLN A 19 -3.10 -31.41 8.71
CA GLN A 19 -4.17 -30.41 8.57
C GLN A 19 -3.59 -29.00 8.57
N GLU A 20 -2.67 -28.69 9.47
CA GLU A 20 -1.97 -27.40 9.53
C GLU A 20 -1.14 -27.18 8.27
N TYR A 21 -0.39 -28.18 7.79
CA TYR A 21 0.32 -28.09 6.50
C TYR A 21 -0.63 -27.71 5.34
N LYS A 22 -1.79 -28.37 5.24
CA LYS A 22 -2.79 -28.03 4.21
C LYS A 22 -3.34 -26.61 4.36
N LYS A 23 -3.48 -26.12 5.60
CA LYS A 23 -3.86 -24.74 5.90
C LYS A 23 -2.78 -23.77 5.44
N LEU A 24 -1.53 -23.97 5.83
CA LEU A 24 -0.39 -23.14 5.48
C LEU A 24 -0.18 -23.08 3.96
N LYS A 25 -0.26 -24.22 3.26
CA LYS A 25 -0.17 -24.26 1.79
C LYS A 25 -1.28 -23.44 1.11
N ARG A 26 -2.49 -23.45 1.67
CA ARG A 26 -3.60 -22.62 1.17
C ARG A 26 -3.33 -21.14 1.43
N VAL A 27 -2.88 -20.79 2.64
CA VAL A 27 -2.54 -19.41 3.01
C VAL A 27 -1.44 -18.87 2.10
N MET A 28 -0.35 -19.64 1.89
CA MET A 28 0.72 -19.30 0.95
C MET A 28 0.19 -18.97 -0.43
N LYS A 29 -0.62 -19.87 -1.00
CA LYS A 29 -1.21 -19.67 -2.33
C LYS A 29 -2.12 -18.43 -2.41
N ILE A 30 -2.86 -18.13 -1.34
CA ILE A 30 -3.69 -16.92 -1.26
C ILE A 30 -2.80 -15.68 -1.20
N MET A 31 -1.75 -15.69 -0.38
CA MET A 31 -0.83 -14.56 -0.24
C MET A 31 -0.03 -14.30 -1.52
N THR A 32 0.48 -15.34 -2.19
CA THR A 32 1.11 -15.22 -3.52
C THR A 32 0.16 -14.49 -4.48
N LYS A 33 -1.10 -14.94 -4.57
CA LYS A 33 -2.11 -14.30 -5.42
C LYS A 33 -2.47 -12.88 -5.00
N PHE A 34 -2.46 -12.60 -3.69
CA PHE A 34 -2.71 -11.26 -3.17
C PHE A 34 -1.62 -10.28 -3.64
N TYR A 35 -0.35 -10.65 -3.52
CA TYR A 35 0.76 -9.83 -4.01
C TYR A 35 0.80 -9.75 -5.54
N GLU A 36 0.48 -10.83 -6.27
CA GLU A 36 0.34 -10.81 -7.73
C GLU A 36 -0.75 -9.81 -8.18
N GLY A 37 -1.92 -9.88 -7.56
CA GLY A 37 -3.02 -8.96 -7.83
C GLY A 37 -2.65 -7.52 -7.51
N GLY A 38 -2.03 -7.29 -6.35
CA GLY A 38 -1.56 -5.96 -5.95
C GLY A 38 -0.48 -5.39 -6.85
N SER A 39 0.36 -6.24 -7.46
CA SER A 39 1.36 -5.84 -8.46
C SER A 39 0.69 -5.48 -9.78
N ALA A 40 -0.27 -6.30 -10.24
CA ALA A 40 -1.04 -6.02 -11.46
C ALA A 40 -1.81 -4.69 -11.36
N THR A 41 -2.41 -4.38 -10.20
CA THR A 41 -3.09 -3.09 -9.99
C THR A 41 -2.12 -1.91 -10.09
N LYS A 42 -0.90 -2.01 -9.56
CA LYS A 42 0.12 -0.95 -9.69
C LYS A 42 0.52 -0.72 -11.15
N LEU A 43 0.66 -1.80 -11.94
CA LEU A 43 0.91 -1.68 -13.37
C LEU A 43 -0.23 -0.97 -14.09
N GLN A 44 -1.48 -1.34 -13.81
CA GLN A 44 -2.66 -0.67 -14.39
C GLN A 44 -2.69 0.82 -14.05
N GLN A 45 -2.32 1.19 -12.82
CA GLN A 45 -2.23 2.59 -12.41
C GLN A 45 -1.10 3.33 -13.15
N ALA A 46 0.07 2.70 -13.31
CA ALA A 46 1.17 3.27 -14.09
C ALA A 46 0.73 3.52 -15.55
N GLU A 47 0.13 2.52 -16.20
CA GLU A 47 -0.36 2.59 -17.58
C GLU A 47 -1.46 3.66 -17.75
N PHE A 48 -2.33 3.81 -16.75
CA PHE A 48 -3.32 4.89 -16.72
C PHE A 48 -2.65 6.27 -16.76
N PHE A 49 -1.67 6.52 -15.87
CA PHE A 49 -0.97 7.80 -15.85
C PHE A 49 -0.08 8.02 -17.08
N GLU A 50 0.48 6.97 -17.67
CA GLU A 50 1.19 7.04 -18.95
C GLU A 50 0.25 7.48 -20.09
N ALA A 51 -0.98 6.95 -20.11
CA ALA A 51 -1.99 7.35 -21.08
C ALA A 51 -2.47 8.80 -20.88
N GLU A 52 -2.70 9.23 -19.62
CA GLU A 52 -3.05 10.63 -19.32
C GLU A 52 -1.90 11.59 -19.66
N LEU A 53 -0.65 11.20 -19.38
CA LEU A 53 0.53 11.98 -19.75
C LEU A 53 0.62 12.17 -21.27
N LYS A 54 0.29 11.13 -22.05
CA LYS A 54 0.24 11.21 -23.50
C LYS A 54 -0.81 12.23 -23.97
N LYS A 55 -2.04 12.16 -23.45
CA LYS A 55 -3.10 13.13 -23.79
C LYS A 55 -2.68 14.57 -23.54
N VAL A 56 -2.15 14.84 -22.34
CA VAL A 56 -1.69 16.20 -21.98
C VAL A 56 -0.52 16.66 -22.86
N THR A 57 0.34 15.73 -23.30
CA THR A 57 1.43 16.05 -24.22
C THR A 57 0.91 16.39 -25.62
N ASP A 58 -0.06 15.63 -26.13
CA ASP A 58 -0.70 15.89 -27.42
C ASP A 58 -1.46 17.25 -27.39
N ASP A 59 -2.15 17.56 -26.29
CA ASP A 59 -2.82 18.87 -26.09
C ASP A 59 -1.82 20.03 -26.03
N GLU A 60 -0.69 19.85 -25.32
CA GLU A 60 0.37 20.85 -25.26
C GLU A 60 0.96 21.14 -26.65
N ASP A 61 1.15 20.10 -27.47
CA ASP A 61 1.67 20.24 -28.83
C ASP A 61 0.64 20.88 -29.78
N MET A 62 -0.67 20.62 -29.57
CA MET A 62 -1.74 21.35 -30.25
C MET A 62 -1.72 22.85 -29.92
N ILE A 63 -1.55 23.20 -28.64
CA ILE A 63 -1.45 24.61 -28.21
C ILE A 63 -0.23 25.28 -28.83
N LYS A 64 0.93 24.60 -28.86
CA LYS A 64 2.14 25.14 -29.53
C LYS A 64 1.88 25.41 -31.01
N ALA A 65 1.26 24.47 -31.71
CA ALA A 65 0.92 24.64 -33.13
C ALA A 65 -0.07 25.79 -33.36
N GLN A 66 -1.05 25.97 -32.46
CA GLN A 66 -1.98 27.10 -32.51
C GLN A 66 -1.25 28.43 -32.28
N LEU A 67 -0.40 28.53 -31.25
CA LEU A 67 0.42 29.71 -30.98
C LEU A 67 1.33 30.07 -32.17
N GLU A 68 1.97 29.09 -32.80
CA GLU A 68 2.76 29.30 -34.02
C GLU A 68 1.90 29.82 -35.18
N SER A 69 0.68 29.31 -35.33
CA SER A 69 -0.23 29.76 -36.38
C SER A 69 -0.65 31.23 -36.24
N LEU A 70 -0.71 31.75 -35.00
CA LEU A 70 -1.08 33.13 -34.71
C LEU A 70 -0.05 34.15 -35.22
N ALA A 71 1.20 33.73 -35.42
CA ALA A 71 2.25 34.57 -36.02
C ALA A 71 1.88 35.09 -37.42
N LYS A 72 0.96 34.42 -38.13
CA LYS A 72 0.43 34.84 -39.43
C LYS A 72 -0.45 36.08 -39.38
N PHE A 73 -0.90 36.50 -38.19
CA PHE A 73 -1.86 37.60 -38.00
C PHE A 73 -1.32 38.72 -37.11
N PRO A 74 -0.20 39.38 -37.49
CA PRO A 74 0.58 40.20 -36.57
C PRO A 74 -0.12 41.47 -36.05
N LEU A 75 -1.11 41.98 -36.78
CA LEU A 75 -1.81 43.23 -36.47
C LEU A 75 -3.26 43.03 -36.00
N HIS A 76 -3.75 41.78 -35.94
CA HIS A 76 -5.15 41.52 -35.60
C HIS A 76 -5.34 41.55 -34.08
N PRO A 77 -6.26 42.35 -33.51
CA PRO A 77 -6.40 42.51 -32.06
C PRO A 77 -6.73 41.20 -31.33
N LYS A 78 -7.55 40.32 -31.93
CA LYS A 78 -7.85 38.98 -31.37
C LYS A 78 -6.64 38.07 -31.17
N ARG A 79 -5.52 38.34 -31.86
CA ARG A 79 -4.28 37.56 -31.67
C ARG A 79 -3.86 37.56 -30.21
N ARG A 80 -3.85 38.74 -29.57
CA ARG A 80 -3.37 38.90 -28.20
C ARG A 80 -4.28 38.20 -27.20
N GLU A 81 -5.60 38.22 -27.43
CA GLU A 81 -6.57 37.49 -26.60
C GLU A 81 -6.32 35.98 -26.67
N TYR A 82 -6.20 35.41 -27.87
CA TYR A 82 -5.88 33.99 -28.02
C TYR A 82 -4.51 33.61 -27.46
N GLU A 83 -3.48 34.45 -27.64
CA GLU A 83 -2.16 34.20 -27.05
C GLU A 83 -2.23 34.13 -25.51
N ILE A 84 -3.02 34.98 -24.86
CA ILE A 84 -3.20 34.94 -23.41
C ILE A 84 -3.90 33.65 -22.99
N GLU A 85 -5.06 33.34 -23.60
CA GLU A 85 -5.85 32.15 -23.27
C GLU A 85 -5.03 30.86 -23.46
N LEU A 86 -4.33 30.73 -24.59
CA LEU A 86 -3.52 29.56 -24.92
C LEU A 86 -2.30 29.41 -24.00
N ASN A 87 -1.67 30.52 -23.58
CA ASN A 87 -0.56 30.44 -22.63
C ASN A 87 -1.04 30.05 -21.21
N GLU A 88 -2.18 30.57 -20.76
CA GLU A 88 -2.79 30.16 -19.49
C GLU A 88 -3.16 28.67 -19.48
N GLU A 89 -3.73 28.18 -20.59
CA GLU A 89 -4.01 26.75 -20.76
C GLU A 89 -2.72 25.91 -20.78
N ARG A 90 -1.68 26.37 -21.50
CA ARG A 90 -0.38 25.70 -21.53
C ARG A 90 0.25 25.59 -20.14
N GLU A 91 0.16 26.63 -19.31
CA GLU A 91 0.66 26.60 -17.93
C GLU A 91 -0.04 25.53 -17.08
N LYS A 92 -1.37 25.39 -17.23
CA LYS A 92 -2.14 24.32 -16.56
C LYS A 92 -1.71 22.94 -17.04
N LEU A 93 -1.54 22.75 -18.34
CA LEU A 93 -1.08 21.48 -18.92
C LEU A 93 0.32 21.09 -18.46
N VAL A 94 1.26 22.05 -18.37
CA VAL A 94 2.62 21.79 -17.84
C VAL A 94 2.57 21.31 -16.38
N GLY A 95 1.69 21.89 -15.56
CA GLY A 95 1.44 21.44 -14.20
C GLY A 95 0.91 20.00 -14.15
N MET A 96 -0.09 19.68 -14.98
CA MET A 96 -0.65 18.32 -15.09
C MET A 96 0.38 17.31 -15.59
N LYS A 97 1.16 17.66 -16.61
CA LYS A 97 2.23 16.83 -17.18
C LYS A 97 3.25 16.43 -16.13
N THR A 98 3.66 17.38 -15.29
CA THR A 98 4.61 17.12 -14.18
C THR A 98 4.01 16.15 -13.17
N LYS A 99 2.73 16.34 -12.79
CA LYS A 99 2.03 15.44 -11.86
C LYS A 99 1.89 14.02 -12.42
N PHE A 100 1.44 13.88 -13.67
CA PHE A 100 1.25 12.57 -14.30
C PHE A 100 2.57 11.85 -14.56
N ALA A 101 3.62 12.56 -14.95
CA ALA A 101 4.95 11.97 -15.09
C ALA A 101 5.50 11.44 -13.75
N ALA A 102 5.33 12.21 -12.67
CA ALA A 102 5.73 11.77 -11.34
C ALA A 102 4.94 10.54 -10.89
N LYS A 103 3.61 10.54 -11.06
CA LYS A 103 2.74 9.43 -10.67
C LYS A 103 2.98 8.16 -11.50
N SER A 104 3.14 8.30 -12.82
CA SER A 104 3.50 7.18 -13.70
C SER A 104 4.79 6.50 -13.22
N LYS A 105 5.85 7.28 -12.96
CA LYS A 105 7.12 6.76 -12.45
C LYS A 105 6.95 6.08 -11.08
N GLU A 106 6.27 6.74 -10.14
CA GLU A 106 5.99 6.21 -8.81
C GLU A 106 5.34 4.82 -8.88
N TYR A 107 4.26 4.67 -9.66
CA TYR A 107 3.58 3.38 -9.80
C TYR A 107 4.40 2.33 -10.54
N ARG A 108 5.27 2.74 -11.48
CA ARG A 108 6.19 1.83 -12.17
C ARG A 108 7.26 1.29 -11.23
N ASP A 109 7.85 2.16 -10.41
CA ASP A 109 8.83 1.79 -9.40
C ASP A 109 8.18 0.86 -8.36
N LEU A 110 6.96 1.18 -7.90
CA LEU A 110 6.19 0.33 -7.01
C LEU A 110 5.85 -1.03 -7.65
N TYR A 111 5.55 -1.08 -8.95
CA TYR A 111 5.29 -2.34 -9.67
C TYR A 111 6.54 -3.23 -9.68
N VAL A 112 7.70 -2.68 -10.06
CA VAL A 112 8.97 -3.41 -10.08
C VAL A 112 9.30 -3.95 -8.69
N TRP A 113 9.20 -3.08 -7.68
CA TRP A 113 9.39 -3.46 -6.29
C TRP A 113 8.44 -4.59 -5.86
N SER A 114 7.15 -4.46 -6.17
CA SER A 114 6.13 -5.44 -5.78
C SER A 114 6.32 -6.81 -6.46
N ASN A 115 6.87 -6.85 -7.68
CA ASN A 115 7.22 -8.12 -8.32
C ASN A 115 8.37 -8.84 -7.58
N GLY A 116 9.32 -8.11 -7.00
CA GLY A 116 10.34 -8.72 -6.15
C GLY A 116 9.73 -9.43 -4.94
N ILE A 117 8.67 -8.85 -4.36
CA ILE A 117 7.89 -9.48 -3.28
C ILE A 117 7.14 -10.72 -3.79
N VAL A 118 6.55 -10.65 -4.99
CA VAL A 118 5.91 -11.81 -5.63
C VAL A 118 6.90 -12.95 -5.83
N ASP A 119 8.12 -12.66 -6.28
CA ASP A 119 9.15 -13.68 -6.50
C ASP A 119 9.56 -14.35 -5.19
N VAL A 120 9.73 -13.58 -4.11
CA VAL A 120 10.00 -14.11 -2.78
C VAL A 120 8.83 -14.98 -2.29
N THR A 121 7.58 -14.51 -2.38
CA THR A 121 6.42 -15.30 -1.94
C THR A 121 6.22 -16.60 -2.72
N LYS A 122 6.52 -16.61 -4.03
CA LYS A 122 6.54 -17.83 -4.86
C LYS A 122 7.64 -18.79 -4.41
N TRP A 123 8.82 -18.27 -4.09
CA TRP A 123 9.91 -19.08 -3.53
C TRP A 123 9.50 -19.70 -2.19
N LEU A 124 8.84 -18.94 -1.31
CA LEU A 124 8.28 -19.45 -0.06
C LEU A 124 7.18 -20.50 -0.28
N GLU A 125 6.35 -20.36 -1.32
CA GLU A 125 5.32 -21.34 -1.63
C GLU A 125 5.95 -22.66 -2.09
N ALA A 126 6.98 -22.58 -2.94
CA ALA A 126 7.70 -23.74 -3.45
C ALA A 126 8.51 -24.48 -2.38
N GLY A 127 9.14 -23.74 -1.45
CA GLY A 127 9.97 -24.31 -0.39
C GLY A 127 9.21 -24.98 0.75
N LEU A 128 7.88 -24.80 0.84
CA LEU A 128 7.07 -25.31 1.95
C LEU A 128 6.98 -26.85 1.90
N ASP A 129 6.76 -27.40 0.71
CA ASP A 129 6.66 -28.85 0.48
C ASP A 129 7.99 -29.55 0.81
N ASP A 130 9.10 -28.98 0.35
CA ASP A 130 10.44 -29.49 0.60
C ASP A 130 10.73 -29.58 2.09
N TYR A 131 10.48 -28.50 2.83
CA TYR A 131 10.77 -28.51 4.24
C TYR A 131 9.92 -29.53 5.01
N CYS A 132 8.62 -29.59 4.75
CA CYS A 132 7.74 -30.52 5.45
C CYS A 132 8.15 -31.99 5.19
N VAL A 133 8.54 -32.33 3.96
CA VAL A 133 8.90 -33.71 3.60
C VAL A 133 10.36 -34.04 3.93
N ASN A 134 11.30 -33.20 3.52
CA ASN A 134 12.72 -33.51 3.58
C ASN A 134 13.38 -33.11 4.91
N HIS A 135 12.87 -32.10 5.61
CA HIS A 135 13.44 -31.64 6.88
C HIS A 135 12.65 -32.14 8.09
N LEU A 136 11.33 -31.96 8.10
CA LEU A 136 10.46 -32.43 9.20
C LEU A 136 10.08 -33.91 9.10
N LYS A 137 10.43 -34.57 7.99
CA LYS A 137 10.13 -35.99 7.73
C LYS A 137 8.63 -36.31 7.85
N MET A 138 7.76 -35.37 7.50
CA MET A 138 6.32 -35.58 7.53
C MET A 138 5.90 -36.57 6.44
N ASP A 139 5.08 -37.57 6.77
CA ASP A 139 4.44 -38.44 5.78
C ASP A 139 3.28 -37.71 5.09
N LEU A 140 3.62 -36.91 4.10
CA LEU A 140 2.67 -36.18 3.25
C LEU A 140 2.24 -36.96 2.00
N LYS A 141 2.78 -38.18 1.80
CA LYS A 141 2.56 -39.00 0.59
C LYS A 141 2.84 -38.27 -0.73
N ILE A 142 3.77 -37.32 -0.71
CA ILE A 142 4.29 -36.61 -1.89
C ILE A 142 5.80 -36.82 -1.95
N THR A 143 6.36 -36.92 -3.15
CA THR A 143 7.81 -36.93 -3.36
C THR A 143 8.25 -35.52 -3.69
N VAL A 144 9.17 -34.96 -2.90
CA VAL A 144 9.69 -33.61 -3.11
C VAL A 144 11.17 -33.70 -3.40
N VAL A 145 11.57 -33.20 -4.58
CA VAL A 145 12.98 -33.05 -4.93
C VAL A 145 13.52 -31.85 -4.15
N PRO A 146 14.60 -32.00 -3.35
CA PRO A 146 15.21 -30.88 -2.65
C PRO A 146 15.59 -29.77 -3.63
N PRO A 147 15.28 -28.50 -3.33
CA PRO A 147 15.69 -27.39 -4.17
C PRO A 147 17.22 -27.29 -4.22
N GLU A 148 17.74 -26.75 -5.32
CA GLU A 148 19.16 -26.44 -5.44
C GLU A 148 19.60 -25.49 -4.32
N GLN A 149 20.85 -25.63 -3.87
CA GLN A 149 21.43 -24.73 -2.88
C GLN A 149 21.45 -23.30 -3.43
N LEU A 150 21.00 -22.36 -2.60
CA LEU A 150 20.98 -20.94 -2.96
C LEU A 150 22.40 -20.41 -3.10
N THR A 151 22.64 -19.55 -4.09
CA THR A 151 23.85 -18.73 -4.10
C THR A 151 23.80 -17.68 -2.99
N ARG A 152 24.95 -17.08 -2.64
CA ARG A 152 25.02 -16.01 -1.64
C ARG A 152 24.14 -14.81 -2.00
N GLU A 153 24.09 -14.48 -3.28
CA GLU A 153 23.25 -13.39 -3.81
C GLU A 153 21.77 -13.73 -3.65
N GLN A 154 21.36 -14.94 -4.03
CA GLN A 154 19.98 -15.42 -3.88
C GLN A 154 19.56 -15.47 -2.41
N TYR A 155 20.44 -15.96 -1.53
CA TYR A 155 20.22 -15.96 -0.09
C TYR A 155 19.93 -14.56 0.44
N THR A 156 20.79 -13.60 0.09
CA THR A 156 20.65 -12.20 0.53
C THR A 156 19.36 -11.58 0.00
N TYR A 157 19.02 -11.84 -1.27
CA TYR A 157 17.80 -11.39 -1.91
C TYR A 157 16.54 -11.91 -1.21
N TYR A 158 16.42 -13.23 -1.02
CA TYR A 158 15.24 -13.83 -0.37
C TYR A 158 15.12 -13.42 1.10
N LYS A 159 16.24 -13.25 1.80
CA LYS A 159 16.26 -12.78 3.19
C LYS A 159 15.75 -11.35 3.30
N SER A 160 16.28 -10.45 2.48
CA SER A 160 15.82 -9.06 2.45
C SER A 160 14.32 -8.99 2.11
N GLY A 161 13.88 -9.77 1.13
CA GLY A 161 12.46 -9.85 0.77
C GLY A 161 11.58 -10.41 1.88
N LEU A 162 12.05 -11.41 2.64
CA LEU A 162 11.35 -11.93 3.81
C LEU A 162 11.14 -10.87 4.89
N ASP A 163 12.17 -10.09 5.20
CA ASP A 163 12.07 -9.00 6.17
C ASP A 163 11.09 -7.93 5.71
N GLU A 164 11.15 -7.58 4.43
CA GLU A 164 10.27 -6.60 3.82
C GLU A 164 8.80 -7.06 3.79
N ILE A 165 8.54 -8.33 3.46
CA ILE A 165 7.19 -8.91 3.55
C ILE A 165 6.69 -8.85 4.99
N THR A 166 7.54 -9.23 5.94
CA THR A 166 7.21 -9.23 7.38
C THR A 166 6.81 -7.83 7.84
N TYR A 167 7.60 -6.82 7.45
CA TYR A 167 7.33 -5.43 7.79
C TYR A 167 6.01 -4.93 7.19
N ASN A 168 5.82 -5.12 5.88
CA ASN A 168 4.60 -4.71 5.17
C ASN A 168 3.33 -5.36 5.74
N LEU A 169 3.43 -6.61 6.18
CA LEU A 169 2.32 -7.30 6.83
C LEU A 169 2.00 -6.74 8.20
N GLN A 170 3.01 -6.26 8.93
CA GLN A 170 2.81 -5.70 10.26
C GLN A 170 2.03 -4.40 10.16
N GLU A 171 2.41 -3.54 9.21
CA GLU A 171 1.64 -2.34 8.89
C GLU A 171 0.22 -2.65 8.39
N SER A 172 0.09 -3.68 7.55
CA SER A 172 -1.22 -4.12 7.08
C SER A 172 -2.09 -4.65 8.23
N GLN A 173 -1.50 -5.38 9.19
CA GLN A 173 -2.18 -5.88 10.38
C GLN A 173 -2.64 -4.73 11.27
N ASP A 174 -1.81 -3.70 11.46
CA ASP A 174 -2.19 -2.49 12.19
C ASP A 174 -3.35 -1.77 11.52
N PHE A 175 -3.29 -1.59 10.19
CA PHE A 175 -4.39 -1.01 9.42
C PHE A 175 -5.68 -1.80 9.60
N PHE A 176 -5.65 -3.12 9.38
CA PHE A 176 -6.86 -3.93 9.48
C PHE A 176 -7.39 -3.98 10.92
N SER A 177 -6.51 -4.03 11.92
CA SER A 177 -6.91 -3.99 13.33
C SER A 177 -7.58 -2.66 13.67
N ALA A 178 -6.97 -1.54 13.25
CA ALA A 178 -7.53 -0.20 13.39
C ALA A 178 -8.88 -0.03 12.66
N SER A 179 -9.05 -0.73 11.54
CA SER A 179 -10.30 -0.74 10.78
C SER A 179 -11.43 -1.53 11.43
N LEU A 180 -11.11 -2.45 12.35
CA LEU A 180 -12.09 -3.26 13.08
C LEU A 180 -12.38 -2.74 14.49
N ASP A 181 -11.41 -2.09 15.13
CA ASP A 181 -11.54 -1.59 16.50
C ASP A 181 -12.12 -0.16 16.60
N GLY A 182 -12.38 0.48 15.45
CA GLY A 182 -13.03 1.79 15.37
C GLY A 182 -12.08 2.97 15.18
N ARG A 183 -10.75 2.77 15.25
CA ARG A 183 -9.76 3.84 14.99
C ARG A 183 -9.89 4.46 13.61
N LEU A 184 -10.14 3.66 12.57
CA LEU A 184 -10.36 4.16 11.22
C LEU A 184 -11.60 5.07 11.13
N ARG A 185 -12.67 4.72 11.84
CA ARG A 185 -13.89 5.55 11.91
C ARG A 185 -13.60 6.86 12.62
N GLN A 186 -12.81 6.82 13.69
CA GLN A 186 -12.42 8.03 14.41
C GLN A 186 -11.54 8.95 13.58
N TYR A 187 -10.61 8.41 12.79
CA TYR A 187 -9.85 9.18 11.81
C TYR A 187 -10.80 9.94 10.87
N HIS A 188 -11.78 9.25 10.27
CA HIS A 188 -12.73 9.89 9.36
C HIS A 188 -13.68 10.87 10.06
N ASN A 189 -14.03 10.66 11.33
CA ASN A 189 -14.80 11.64 12.11
C ASN A 189 -13.99 12.94 12.28
N ILE A 190 -12.72 12.84 12.67
CA ILE A 190 -11.86 14.01 12.86
C ILE A 190 -11.62 14.73 11.52
N GLU A 191 -11.40 13.97 10.45
CA GLU A 191 -11.25 14.50 9.09
C GLU A 191 -12.51 15.24 8.63
N LYS A 192 -13.69 14.68 8.89
CA LYS A 192 -14.99 15.30 8.64
C LYS A 192 -15.12 16.63 9.41
N ASP A 193 -14.84 16.62 10.72
CA ASP A 193 -14.98 17.81 11.56
C ASP A 193 -14.01 18.92 11.13
N LEU A 194 -12.80 18.55 10.70
CA LEU A 194 -11.82 19.49 10.14
C LEU A 194 -12.35 20.16 8.87
N ILE A 195 -12.89 19.38 7.93
CA ILE A 195 -13.43 19.90 6.67
C ILE A 195 -14.65 20.79 6.94
N GLU A 196 -15.57 20.36 7.80
CA GLU A 196 -16.74 21.16 8.18
C GLU A 196 -16.35 22.50 8.82
N ALA A 197 -15.32 22.50 9.68
CA ALA A 197 -14.78 23.74 10.25
C ALA A 197 -14.16 24.67 9.19
N GLN A 198 -13.45 24.12 8.20
CA GLN A 198 -12.90 24.91 7.09
C GLN A 198 -14.01 25.51 6.22
N ILE A 199 -15.06 24.74 5.92
CA ILE A 199 -16.24 25.25 5.20
C ILE A 199 -16.87 26.40 5.98
N GLU A 200 -17.09 26.25 7.29
CA GLU A 200 -17.68 27.30 8.14
C GLU A 200 -16.86 28.60 8.12
N VAL A 201 -15.54 28.49 8.14
CA VAL A 201 -14.64 29.66 8.02
C VAL A 201 -14.78 30.31 6.65
N MET A 202 -14.78 29.51 5.58
CA MET A 202 -14.91 30.02 4.21
C MET A 202 -16.28 30.68 3.97
N SER A 203 -17.36 30.17 4.58
CA SER A 203 -18.70 30.75 4.49
C SER A 203 -18.83 32.14 5.14
N LYS A 204 -17.87 32.58 5.95
CA LYS A 204 -17.84 33.94 6.54
C LYS A 204 -17.41 35.02 5.53
N PHE A 205 -16.89 34.63 4.37
CA PHE A 205 -16.45 35.54 3.32
C PHE A 205 -17.52 35.74 2.22
N ASN A 206 -17.34 36.74 1.37
CA ASN A 206 -18.31 37.11 0.33
C ASN A 206 -18.44 36.02 -0.74
N THR A 207 -19.61 35.38 -0.80
CA THR A 207 -19.95 34.25 -1.69
C THR A 207 -19.83 34.54 -3.18
N GLU A 208 -19.73 35.81 -3.59
CA GLU A 208 -19.47 36.21 -4.98
C GLU A 208 -17.98 36.11 -5.36
N LEU A 209 -17.08 35.91 -4.39
CA LEU A 209 -15.65 35.76 -4.66
C LEU A 209 -15.38 34.41 -5.34
N PRO A 210 -14.82 34.39 -6.57
CA PRO A 210 -14.56 33.15 -7.31
C PRO A 210 -13.66 32.17 -6.53
N ARG A 211 -12.70 32.70 -5.76
CA ARG A 211 -11.83 31.90 -4.89
C ARG A 211 -12.62 31.16 -3.81
N GLN A 212 -13.61 31.80 -3.18
CA GLN A 212 -14.40 31.16 -2.14
C GLN A 212 -15.26 30.04 -2.74
N GLN A 213 -15.91 30.29 -3.89
CA GLN A 213 -16.72 29.29 -4.57
C GLN A 213 -15.91 28.05 -4.94
N HIS A 214 -14.71 28.26 -5.49
CA HIS A 214 -13.80 27.17 -5.83
C HIS A 214 -13.38 26.35 -4.61
N VAL A 215 -12.91 27.01 -3.54
CA VAL A 215 -12.45 26.31 -2.33
C VAL A 215 -13.58 25.57 -1.62
N ILE A 216 -14.78 26.17 -1.53
CA ILE A 216 -15.95 25.49 -0.94
C ILE A 216 -16.31 24.25 -1.76
N SER A 217 -16.33 24.35 -3.08
CA SER A 217 -16.63 23.20 -3.94
C SER A 217 -15.63 22.06 -3.77
N GLU A 218 -14.34 22.35 -3.56
CA GLU A 218 -13.33 21.32 -3.27
C GLU A 218 -13.57 20.68 -1.90
N LEU A 219 -13.78 21.50 -0.85
CA LEU A 219 -14.06 21.01 0.49
C LEU A 219 -15.35 20.18 0.58
N GLU A 220 -16.40 20.54 -0.18
CA GLU A 220 -17.63 19.77 -0.27
C GLU A 220 -17.41 18.41 -0.95
N ALA A 221 -16.58 18.36 -2.00
CA ALA A 221 -16.20 17.11 -2.64
C ALA A 221 -15.41 16.18 -1.70
N ASP A 222 -14.48 16.75 -0.92
CA ASP A 222 -13.73 16.02 0.10
C ASP A 222 -14.65 15.51 1.22
N LEU A 223 -15.59 16.35 1.70
CA LEU A 223 -16.56 15.96 2.72
C LEU A 223 -17.44 14.79 2.26
N ASP A 224 -17.89 14.82 1.00
CA ASP A 224 -18.66 13.73 0.39
C ASP A 224 -17.84 12.44 0.28
N TYR A 225 -16.55 12.54 -0.03
CA TYR A 225 -15.64 11.40 -0.05
C TYR A 225 -15.50 10.79 1.35
N VAL A 226 -15.24 11.61 2.38
CA VAL A 226 -15.10 11.14 3.77
C VAL A 226 -16.39 10.50 4.27
N LYS A 227 -17.56 11.13 4.05
CA LYS A 227 -18.87 10.59 4.44
C LYS A 227 -19.15 9.22 3.81
N LYS A 228 -18.76 9.00 2.54
CA LYS A 228 -18.89 7.69 1.89
C LYS A 228 -18.02 6.62 2.56
N ASN A 229 -16.81 6.98 3.00
CA ASN A 229 -15.89 6.06 3.68
C ASN A 229 -16.25 5.76 5.14
N MET A 230 -17.15 6.55 5.75
CA MET A 230 -17.67 6.30 7.09
C MET A 230 -18.76 5.22 7.13
N VAL A 231 -19.36 4.86 5.99
CA VAL A 231 -20.41 3.84 5.92
C VAL A 231 -19.75 2.46 5.88
N GLU A 232 -19.96 1.66 6.93
CA GLU A 232 -19.44 0.30 7.00
C GLU A 232 -20.39 -0.71 6.35
N ASP A 233 -19.93 -1.32 5.27
CA ASP A 233 -20.55 -2.51 4.69
C ASP A 233 -20.19 -3.76 5.53
N PRO A 234 -21.17 -4.52 6.05
CA PRO A 234 -20.94 -5.77 6.76
C PRO A 234 -20.06 -6.77 5.97
N ALA A 235 -20.16 -6.79 4.64
CA ALA A 235 -19.33 -7.64 3.80
C ALA A 235 -17.85 -7.20 3.84
N ALA A 236 -17.59 -5.89 3.90
CA ALA A 236 -16.25 -5.33 4.03
C ALA A 236 -15.63 -5.65 5.40
N ILE A 237 -16.41 -5.56 6.48
CA ILE A 237 -15.96 -5.94 7.84
C ILE A 237 -15.54 -7.42 7.88
N ASN A 238 -16.39 -8.31 7.35
CA ASN A 238 -16.09 -9.74 7.32
C ASN A 238 -14.84 -10.04 6.47
N LYS A 239 -14.65 -9.33 5.36
CA LYS A 239 -13.44 -9.43 4.54
C LYS A 239 -12.20 -9.01 5.33
N ARG A 240 -12.25 -7.91 6.09
CA ARG A 240 -11.14 -7.42 6.94
C ARG A 240 -10.79 -8.41 8.05
N LYS A 241 -11.79 -8.99 8.74
CA LYS A 241 -11.58 -10.07 9.74
C LYS A 241 -10.82 -11.25 9.13
N LYS A 242 -11.26 -11.74 7.96
CA LYS A 242 -10.58 -12.82 7.25
C LYS A 242 -9.16 -12.47 6.80
N MET A 243 -8.93 -11.23 6.35
CA MET A 243 -7.57 -10.76 5.99
C MET A 243 -6.63 -10.78 7.20
N LEU A 244 -7.09 -10.35 8.38
CA LEU A 244 -6.29 -10.41 9.61
C LEU A 244 -5.92 -11.83 10.01
N GLU A 245 -6.88 -12.75 9.97
CA GLU A 245 -6.61 -14.17 10.25
C GLU A 245 -5.56 -14.73 9.28
N MET A 246 -5.69 -14.42 7.98
CA MET A 246 -4.73 -14.85 6.98
C MET A 246 -3.35 -14.22 7.16
N HIS A 247 -3.27 -12.93 7.52
CA HIS A 247 -1.99 -12.28 7.82
C HIS A 247 -1.33 -12.90 9.05
N SER A 248 -2.09 -13.18 10.10
CA SER A 248 -1.59 -13.89 11.29
C SER A 248 -1.06 -15.28 10.94
N ASP A 249 -1.79 -16.08 10.17
CA ASP A 249 -1.32 -17.39 9.70
C ASP A 249 -0.06 -17.26 8.83
N PHE A 250 0.02 -16.23 7.98
CA PHE A 250 1.17 -16.03 7.11
C PHE A 250 2.41 -15.53 7.87
N PHE A 251 2.24 -14.73 8.93
CA PHE A 251 3.32 -14.36 9.85
C PHE A 251 4.02 -15.59 10.43
N LYS A 252 3.25 -16.62 10.77
CA LYS A 252 3.81 -17.87 11.29
C LYS A 252 4.72 -18.55 10.24
N VAL A 253 4.31 -18.53 8.97
CA VAL A 253 5.13 -19.03 7.86
C VAL A 253 6.39 -18.19 7.68
N LEU A 254 6.29 -16.87 7.75
CA LEU A 254 7.44 -15.97 7.59
C LEU A 254 8.46 -16.13 8.71
N ARG A 255 8.00 -16.21 9.97
CA ARG A 255 8.87 -16.45 11.13
C ARG A 255 9.66 -17.75 10.94
N TRP A 256 8.96 -18.81 10.57
CA TRP A 256 9.58 -20.10 10.27
C TRP A 256 10.60 -20.04 9.13
N TYR A 257 10.30 -19.30 8.06
CA TYR A 257 11.26 -19.10 6.97
C TYR A 257 12.47 -18.26 7.37
N LYS A 258 12.32 -17.30 8.28
CA LYS A 258 13.46 -16.57 8.86
C LYS A 258 14.38 -17.51 9.65
N ASP A 259 13.80 -18.41 10.44
CA ASP A 259 14.57 -19.42 11.18
C ASP A 259 15.30 -20.37 10.21
N LYS A 260 14.62 -20.82 9.13
CA LYS A 260 15.25 -21.63 8.06
C LYS A 260 16.40 -20.87 7.39
N MET A 261 16.21 -19.59 7.08
CA MET A 261 17.25 -18.75 6.47
C MET A 261 18.42 -18.56 7.42
N LYS A 262 18.21 -18.45 8.72
CA LYS A 262 19.30 -18.40 9.70
C LYS A 262 20.16 -19.67 9.66
N VAL A 263 19.52 -20.84 9.73
CA VAL A 263 20.21 -22.14 9.64
C VAL A 263 20.99 -22.29 8.32
N LEU A 264 20.37 -21.92 7.19
CA LEU A 264 21.05 -21.95 5.89
C LEU A 264 22.21 -20.96 5.81
N GLY A 265 22.07 -19.78 6.43
CA GLY A 265 23.15 -18.78 6.50
C GLY A 265 24.36 -19.30 7.26
N ASP A 266 24.13 -20.00 8.38
CA ASP A 266 25.16 -20.66 9.17
C ASP A 266 25.85 -21.79 8.36
N GLU A 267 25.08 -22.61 7.64
CA GLU A 267 25.60 -23.68 6.76
C GLU A 267 26.45 -23.14 5.60
N TYR A 268 26.09 -21.97 5.06
CA TYR A 268 26.82 -21.33 3.96
C TYR A 268 27.97 -20.42 4.43
N GLY A 269 28.19 -20.29 5.74
CA GLY A 269 29.23 -19.40 6.30
C GLY A 269 28.97 -17.91 6.04
N ILE A 270 27.70 -17.52 5.86
CA ILE A 270 27.30 -16.14 5.61
C ILE A 270 27.09 -15.45 6.97
N VAL A 271 28.07 -14.66 7.41
CA VAL A 271 27.96 -13.84 8.62
C VAL A 271 26.99 -12.68 8.35
N GLU A 272 25.96 -12.57 9.19
CA GLU A 272 25.00 -11.48 9.15
C GLU A 272 25.67 -10.14 9.47
N THR A 273 25.65 -9.23 8.50
CA THR A 273 25.80 -7.81 8.75
C THR A 273 24.48 -7.16 8.36
N ASP A 274 23.54 -7.02 9.31
CA ASP A 274 22.36 -6.19 9.08
C ASP A 274 22.84 -4.73 8.98
N THR A 275 23.02 -4.25 7.75
CA THR A 275 23.55 -2.91 7.46
C THR A 275 22.46 -1.84 7.40
N ARG A 276 21.19 -2.20 7.61
CA ARG A 276 20.06 -1.27 7.54
C ARG A 276 20.01 -0.42 8.80
N THR A 277 20.05 0.89 8.64
CA THR A 277 19.75 1.83 9.73
C THR A 277 18.28 1.70 10.15
N GLU A 278 17.96 2.04 11.40
CA GLU A 278 16.56 2.05 11.87
C GLU A 278 15.68 2.97 11.01
N GLU A 279 16.23 4.07 10.48
CA GLU A 279 15.57 4.95 9.49
C GLU A 279 15.33 4.29 8.13
N GLU A 280 16.21 3.40 7.66
CA GLU A 280 16.00 2.63 6.43
C GLU A 280 15.03 1.46 6.64
N LYS A 281 14.92 0.95 7.87
CA LYS A 281 13.83 0.04 8.29
C LYS A 281 12.48 0.78 8.41
N LEU A 282 12.53 2.08 8.69
CA LEU A 282 11.40 3.01 8.79
C LEU A 282 11.04 3.70 7.47
N LYS A 283 11.68 3.36 6.34
CA LYS A 283 11.35 3.95 5.03
C LYS A 283 10.06 3.36 4.50
N THR A 284 8.96 3.74 5.13
CA THR A 284 7.64 3.46 4.62
C THR A 284 7.17 4.61 3.75
N ALA A 285 6.58 4.25 2.61
CA ALA A 285 5.39 4.92 2.13
C ALA A 285 4.22 4.70 3.12
N MET A 286 4.38 5.11 4.39
CA MET A 286 3.30 5.09 5.36
C MET A 286 2.31 6.14 4.87
N SER A 287 1.09 5.70 4.53
CA SER A 287 0.00 6.66 4.38
C SER A 287 -0.14 7.41 5.71
N THR A 288 -0.29 8.73 5.67
CA THR A 288 -0.55 9.59 6.84
C THR A 288 -1.65 9.02 7.74
N GLN A 289 -2.59 8.28 7.15
CA GLN A 289 -3.67 7.57 7.83
C GLN A 289 -3.16 6.43 8.75
N VAL A 290 -2.18 5.64 8.30
CA VAL A 290 -1.61 4.52 9.09
C VAL A 290 -0.82 5.07 10.27
N GLU A 291 -0.05 6.14 10.06
CA GLU A 291 0.71 6.82 11.11
C GLU A 291 -0.22 7.40 12.18
N PHE A 292 -1.32 8.04 11.78
CA PHE A 292 -2.32 8.54 12.70
C PHE A 292 -2.99 7.42 13.52
N MET A 293 -3.40 6.33 12.87
CA MET A 293 -4.06 5.21 13.55
C MET A 293 -3.13 4.46 14.52
N ALA A 294 -1.83 4.39 14.24
CA ALA A 294 -0.85 3.83 15.16
C ALA A 294 -0.70 4.65 16.46
N ASN A 295 -0.92 5.97 16.38
CA ASN A 295 -0.80 6.88 17.53
C ASN A 295 -2.09 7.00 18.37
N LEU A 296 -3.23 6.56 17.83
CA LEU A 296 -4.49 6.40 18.57
C LEU A 296 -4.43 5.15 19.47
N THR A 297 -3.81 5.26 20.64
CA THR A 297 -3.82 4.20 21.66
C THR A 297 -4.96 4.44 22.67
N PRO A 298 -5.44 3.39 23.37
CA PRO A 298 -6.41 3.55 24.46
C PRO A 298 -5.94 4.53 25.53
N GLU A 299 -4.62 4.66 25.76
CA GLU A 299 -4.07 5.66 26.70
C GLU A 299 -4.26 7.11 26.22
N ASN A 300 -4.28 7.34 24.90
CA ASN A 300 -4.40 8.66 24.29
C ASN A 300 -5.85 9.02 23.89
N THR A 301 -6.77 8.06 23.91
CA THR A 301 -8.14 8.22 23.41
C THR A 301 -9.11 7.28 24.17
N PRO A 302 -9.63 7.68 25.34
CA PRO A 302 -10.47 6.83 26.19
C PRO A 302 -11.76 6.33 25.52
N GLU A 303 -12.30 7.09 24.56
CA GLU A 303 -13.52 6.76 23.80
C GLU A 303 -13.34 5.48 22.94
N LEU A 304 -12.09 5.09 22.68
CA LEU A 304 -11.75 3.90 21.91
C LEU A 304 -12.07 2.59 22.66
N GLU A 305 -12.05 2.62 23.99
CA GLU A 305 -12.45 1.47 24.81
C GLU A 305 -13.97 1.20 24.76
N GLU A 306 -14.78 2.24 24.62
CA GLU A 306 -16.24 2.11 24.51
C GLU A 306 -16.64 1.58 23.13
N LEU A 307 -15.97 2.02 22.06
CA LEU A 307 -16.19 1.51 20.69
C LEU A 307 -15.74 0.05 20.53
N LYS A 308 -14.62 -0.36 21.15
CA LYS A 308 -14.19 -1.76 21.19
C LYS A 308 -15.25 -2.67 21.82
N LYS A 309 -15.90 -2.22 22.89
CA LYS A 309 -16.98 -2.96 23.57
C LYS A 309 -18.24 -3.08 22.71
N MET A 310 -18.50 -2.13 21.81
CA MET A 310 -19.66 -2.16 20.91
C MET A 310 -19.48 -3.06 19.67
N ASN A 311 -18.23 -3.36 19.27
CA ASN A 311 -17.92 -4.10 18.03
C ASN A 311 -17.32 -5.50 18.24
N LEU A 312 -17.11 -5.94 19.50
CA LEU A 312 -16.72 -7.31 19.86
C LEU A 312 -17.96 -8.21 20.02
N HIS A 313 -18.69 -8.43 18.92
CA HIS A 313 -19.62 -9.55 18.75
C HIS A 313 -19.40 -10.25 17.40
#